data_AF-A0A418W9C5-F1
#
_entry.id   AF-A0A418W9C5-F1
#
_cell.length_a   1.000
_cell.length_b   1.000
_cell.length_c   1.000
_cell.angle_alpha   90.00
_cell.angle_beta   90.00
_cell.angle_gamma   90.00
#
_symmetry.space_group_name_H-M   'P 1'
#
loop_
_entity.id
_entity.type
_entity.pdbx_description
1 polymer ?
#
loop_
_entity_poly.entity_id
_entity_poly.type
_entity_poly.pdbx_seq_one_letter_code
_entity_poly.pdbx_strand_id
1 'polypeptide(L)'
;MLLAGASVVALIVGGPAASARNILSGPTAAPVATITPQQAQAAQAAQLAARRGRDSLARTTRALQAMRSAQAAARDLAIAAPSPIPNGLGTGGLQPVRNPNSTTDGLAAWIGADSPTQKPGTGPGTIDVNIHQTESRAVLSWETFNVGRETTLTFDQQGNTDWIALNRVVGNDAKPSEIRGSIKADGTVLIINHNDVLFTGTAQIDVHSLLASTLEVGRAFDFVATGTAARTIAQRNAEFLASGLLGFNDTSVQAGATFSAQRIQVGTGTQNDPLPEGSVTVAAGARITAGKDGLILLTGPQVINAGHLSATDGQVVLQSGREILLRRSEGKATSIDPNIRGVVAASVRNLGDPDDSVVNTATGLIEANRGNITLGGFSTVTNQGLLSSTTSVSRNGSIVLSAADIKLAPGGILSIGADEGPDVIPQDAASIAAFKPSSIVIGNRNGLGATVYDASARIEIGRDALIRAPGATVEIGARAGAAGASDQQGQGNSHVVVDSGAVIDVAG
;
A
#
# COMPACT_ATOMS: atom_id res chain seq x y z
N MET A 1 2.59 37.76 -0.33
CA MET A 1 2.29 38.27 1.02
C MET A 1 2.72 37.23 2.02
N LEU A 2 3.46 37.65 3.06
CA LEU A 2 4.09 36.78 4.05
C LEU A 2 3.06 35.97 4.85
N LEU A 3 3.23 34.65 4.90
CA LEU A 3 2.60 33.76 5.88
C LEU A 3 3.53 33.67 7.11
N ALA A 4 3.19 34.42 8.16
CA ALA A 4 3.71 34.20 9.49
C ALA A 4 2.74 33.27 10.24
N GLY A 5 3.10 32.00 10.36
CA GLY A 5 2.44 31.05 11.26
C GLY A 5 2.99 31.23 12.67
N ALA A 6 2.12 31.62 13.59
CA ALA A 6 2.45 31.89 14.98
C ALA A 6 2.68 30.58 15.77
N SER A 7 3.87 30.41 16.34
CA SER A 7 4.09 29.52 17.49
C SER A 7 4.19 30.38 18.75
N VAL A 8 3.12 30.40 19.55
CA VAL A 8 3.10 31.02 20.88
C VAL A 8 2.85 29.91 21.89
N VAL A 9 3.89 29.45 22.59
CA VAL A 9 3.83 29.10 24.02
C VAL A 9 5.22 29.25 24.63
N ALA A 10 5.43 30.35 25.35
CA ALA A 10 6.33 30.44 26.51
C ALA A 10 5.87 31.62 27.37
N LEU A 11 4.68 31.52 27.95
CA LEU A 11 4.21 32.47 28.95
C LEU A 11 4.87 32.12 30.29
N ILE A 12 6.08 32.63 30.54
CA ILE A 12 6.66 32.66 31.89
C ILE A 12 6.14 33.92 32.57
N VAL A 13 5.17 33.76 33.47
CA VAL A 13 4.73 34.81 34.39
C VAL A 13 5.82 35.00 35.44
N GLY A 14 6.75 35.92 35.16
CA GLY A 14 7.61 36.53 36.17
C GLY A 14 7.00 37.87 36.56
N GLY A 15 6.28 37.92 37.68
CA GLY A 15 5.80 39.19 38.23
C GLY A 15 6.98 40.08 38.60
N PRO A 16 7.00 41.38 38.24
CA PRO A 16 8.02 42.27 38.74
C PRO A 16 7.75 42.58 40.21
N ALA A 17 8.78 42.46 41.05
CA ALA A 17 8.76 43.06 42.38
C ALA A 17 8.53 44.58 42.22
N ALA A 18 7.57 45.09 43.00
CA ALA A 18 7.19 46.49 43.01
C ALA A 18 8.43 47.38 43.23
N SER A 19 8.80 48.14 42.21
CA SER A 19 9.81 49.19 42.30
C SER A 19 9.08 50.53 42.30
N ALA A 20 9.17 51.27 43.40
CA ALA A 20 8.63 52.63 43.50
C ALA A 20 9.25 53.51 42.41
N ARG A 21 8.43 54.07 41.50
CA ARG A 21 8.87 55.00 40.47
C ARG A 21 8.65 56.44 40.92
N ASN A 22 9.72 57.24 40.80
CA ASN A 22 9.68 58.69 40.94
C ASN A 22 9.00 59.30 39.69
N ILE A 23 7.95 60.11 39.88
CA ILE A 23 7.06 60.64 38.82
C ILE A 23 7.69 61.84 38.06
N LEU A 24 8.95 62.21 38.34
CA LEU A 24 9.56 63.46 37.85
C LEU A 24 10.69 63.31 36.79
N SER A 25 10.91 62.14 36.16
CA SER A 25 11.84 62.03 35.02
C SER A 25 11.13 61.65 33.72
N GLY A 26 11.34 62.45 32.67
CA GLY A 26 10.79 62.28 31.32
C GLY A 26 11.12 60.93 30.65
N PRO A 27 10.56 60.63 29.46
CA PRO A 27 10.54 59.30 28.89
C PRO A 27 11.95 58.85 28.50
N THR A 28 12.61 58.12 29.38
CA THR A 28 13.80 57.34 29.01
C THR A 28 13.33 56.15 28.19
N ALA A 29 13.90 56.00 27.00
CA ALA A 29 13.65 54.86 26.13
C ALA A 29 13.78 53.57 26.96
N ALA A 30 12.75 52.73 26.95
CA ALA A 30 12.80 51.44 27.61
C ALA A 30 14.03 50.67 27.08
N PRO A 31 14.84 50.05 27.96
CA PRO A 31 15.99 49.27 27.50
C PRO A 31 15.48 48.17 26.58
N VAL A 32 16.04 48.09 25.36
CA VAL A 32 15.85 46.96 24.46
C VAL A 32 16.26 45.72 25.25
N ALA A 33 15.34 44.77 25.46
CA ALA A 33 15.63 43.56 26.20
C ALA A 33 16.84 42.86 25.56
N THR A 34 17.93 42.73 26.32
CA THR A 34 19.13 42.04 25.87
C THR A 34 18.80 40.57 25.62
N ILE A 35 18.99 40.11 24.39
CA ILE A 35 18.81 38.71 23.99
C ILE A 35 19.73 37.87 24.89
N THR A 36 19.16 36.97 25.68
CA THR A 36 19.97 36.12 26.56
C THR A 36 20.79 35.14 25.70
N PRO A 37 21.96 34.67 26.16
CA PRO A 37 22.73 33.65 25.44
C PRO A 37 21.91 32.39 25.11
N GLN A 38 20.96 32.01 25.98
CA GLN A 38 20.01 30.92 25.75
C GLN A 38 19.04 31.21 24.60
N GLN A 39 18.52 32.44 24.50
CA GLN A 39 17.67 32.85 23.38
C GLN A 39 18.45 32.90 22.05
N ALA A 40 19.70 33.33 22.06
CA ALA A 40 20.56 33.33 20.88
C ALA A 40 20.91 31.90 20.39
N GLN A 41 21.21 30.97 21.32
CA GLN A 41 21.43 29.56 20.99
C GLN A 41 20.16 28.89 20.46
N ALA A 42 19.00 29.15 21.07
CA ALA A 42 17.71 28.65 20.59
C ALA A 42 17.41 29.16 19.16
N ALA A 43 17.67 30.45 18.89
CA ALA A 43 17.50 31.03 17.56
C ALA A 43 18.44 30.40 16.51
N GLN A 44 19.71 30.16 16.85
CA GLN A 44 20.66 29.48 15.96
C GLN A 44 20.26 28.02 15.70
N ALA A 45 19.84 27.28 16.73
CA ALA A 45 19.35 25.91 16.59
C ALA A 45 18.11 25.84 15.69
N ALA A 46 17.17 26.78 15.86
CA ALA A 46 15.98 26.89 15.00
C ALA A 46 16.34 27.19 13.54
N GLN A 47 17.31 28.09 13.29
CA GLN A 47 17.79 28.38 11.93
C GLN A 47 18.45 27.18 11.26
N LEU A 48 19.22 26.38 12.01
CA LEU A 48 19.84 25.15 11.52
C LEU A 48 18.79 24.07 11.20
N ALA A 49 17.81 23.89 12.08
CA ALA A 49 16.68 22.99 11.83
C ALA A 49 15.90 23.40 10.57
N ALA A 50 15.62 24.70 10.40
CA ALA A 50 14.95 25.23 9.22
C ALA A 50 15.76 25.05 7.92
N ARG A 51 17.10 25.09 7.98
CA ARG A 51 17.95 24.76 6.82
C ARG A 51 17.81 23.28 6.46
N ARG A 52 17.95 22.37 7.42
CA ARG A 52 17.79 20.92 7.22
C ARG A 52 16.42 20.56 6.63
N GLY A 53 15.35 21.18 7.13
CA GLY A 53 14.00 20.96 6.62
C GLY A 53 13.78 21.45 5.18
N ARG A 54 14.46 22.54 4.77
CA ARG A 54 14.45 23.00 3.37
C ARG A 54 15.24 22.06 2.47
N ASP A 55 16.38 21.56 2.94
CA ASP A 55 17.20 20.63 2.17
C ASP A 55 16.51 19.27 2.01
N SER A 56 15.85 18.76 3.05
CA SER A 56 15.05 17.53 2.99
C SER A 56 13.90 17.68 1.99
N LEU A 57 13.16 18.78 2.04
CA LEU A 57 12.09 19.08 1.09
C LEU A 57 12.61 19.14 -0.36
N ALA A 58 13.70 19.88 -0.58
CA ALA A 58 14.30 20.01 -1.90
C ALA A 58 14.83 18.67 -2.46
N ARG A 59 15.28 17.75 -1.60
CA ARG A 59 15.62 16.37 -2.00
C ARG A 59 14.39 15.58 -2.41
N THR A 60 13.33 15.60 -1.59
CA THR A 60 12.08 14.89 -1.91
C THR A 60 11.45 15.40 -3.21
N THR A 61 11.36 16.72 -3.43
CA THR A 61 10.80 17.30 -4.65
C THR A 61 11.59 16.90 -5.90
N ARG A 62 12.93 16.96 -5.84
CA ARG A 62 13.79 16.52 -6.96
C ARG A 62 13.65 15.03 -7.24
N ALA A 63 13.59 14.20 -6.20
CA ALA A 63 13.39 12.77 -6.35
C ALA A 63 12.04 12.46 -6.99
N LEU A 64 10.95 13.09 -6.55
CA LEU A 64 9.62 12.90 -7.13
C LEU A 64 9.59 13.28 -8.62
N GLN A 65 10.17 14.42 -8.99
CA GLN A 65 10.27 14.83 -10.39
C GLN A 65 11.10 13.86 -11.22
N ALA A 66 12.25 13.41 -10.68
CA ALA A 66 13.10 12.43 -11.34
C ALA A 66 12.38 11.08 -11.54
N MET A 67 11.69 10.56 -10.52
CA MET A 67 10.90 9.32 -10.63
C MET A 67 9.82 9.44 -11.69
N ARG A 68 9.04 10.51 -11.69
CA ARG A 68 8.00 10.73 -12.72
C ARG A 68 8.58 10.78 -14.13
N SER A 69 9.74 11.41 -14.32
CA SER A 69 10.44 11.43 -15.61
C SER A 69 10.96 10.05 -16.02
N ALA A 70 11.53 9.29 -15.09
CA ALA A 70 12.01 7.93 -15.34
C ALA A 70 10.87 6.97 -15.71
N GLN A 71 9.72 7.11 -15.06
CA GLN A 71 8.51 6.37 -15.40
C GLN A 71 8.01 6.69 -16.81
N ALA A 72 8.01 7.97 -17.21
CA ALA A 72 7.63 8.35 -18.57
C ALA A 72 8.59 7.76 -19.61
N ALA A 73 9.90 7.89 -19.40
CA ALA A 73 10.91 7.34 -20.31
C ALA A 73 10.84 5.81 -20.41
N ALA A 74 10.64 5.10 -19.30
CA ALA A 74 10.47 3.65 -19.29
C ALA A 74 9.24 3.21 -20.08
N ARG A 75 8.15 3.98 -20.00
CA ARG A 75 6.94 3.73 -20.80
C ARG A 75 7.19 3.90 -22.29
N ASP A 76 7.87 4.98 -22.69
CA ASP A 76 8.18 5.23 -24.11
C ASP A 76 9.00 4.08 -24.70
N LEU A 77 9.98 3.56 -23.95
CA LEU A 77 10.74 2.37 -24.33
C LEU A 77 9.86 1.12 -24.43
N ALA A 78 8.92 0.93 -23.50
CA ALA A 78 8.01 -0.21 -23.51
C ALA A 78 7.01 -0.16 -24.69
N ILE A 79 6.57 1.03 -25.11
CA ILE A 79 5.72 1.23 -26.28
C ILE A 79 6.45 0.82 -27.56
N ALA A 80 7.73 1.15 -27.68
CA ALA A 80 8.56 0.80 -28.83
C ALA A 80 8.88 -0.71 -28.93
N ALA A 81 8.74 -1.46 -27.83
CA ALA A 81 9.02 -2.89 -27.82
C ALA A 81 7.94 -3.71 -28.55
N PRO A 82 8.29 -4.79 -29.27
CA PRO A 82 7.31 -5.73 -29.82
C PRO A 82 6.40 -6.32 -28.73
N SER A 83 5.12 -6.55 -29.04
CA SER A 83 4.19 -7.24 -28.14
C SER A 83 3.74 -8.55 -28.78
N PRO A 84 4.03 -9.71 -28.16
CA PRO A 84 3.56 -11.01 -28.65
C PRO A 84 2.11 -11.31 -28.22
N ILE A 85 1.52 -10.47 -27.36
CA ILE A 85 0.19 -10.68 -26.79
C ILE A 85 -0.88 -10.17 -27.77
N PRO A 86 -1.83 -11.02 -28.20
CA PRO A 86 -2.94 -10.59 -29.06
C PRO A 86 -3.82 -9.52 -28.41
N ASN A 87 -4.41 -8.65 -29.24
CA ASN A 87 -5.38 -7.67 -28.79
C ASN A 87 -6.81 -8.24 -28.78
N GLY A 88 -7.60 -7.85 -27.79
CA GLY A 88 -9.00 -8.25 -27.67
C GLY A 88 -9.24 -9.66 -27.13
N LEU A 89 -10.44 -10.16 -27.39
CA LEU A 89 -10.90 -11.50 -27.07
C LEU A 89 -10.32 -12.53 -28.04
N GLY A 90 -9.82 -13.63 -27.50
CA GLY A 90 -9.32 -14.76 -28.29
C GLY A 90 -8.15 -15.48 -27.64
N THR A 91 -7.69 -16.53 -28.32
CA THR A 91 -6.62 -17.41 -27.83
C THR A 91 -5.35 -16.63 -27.47
N GLY A 92 -4.88 -16.77 -26.23
CA GLY A 92 -3.66 -16.12 -25.74
C GLY A 92 -3.81 -14.64 -25.36
N GLY A 93 -4.96 -14.02 -25.63
CA GLY A 93 -5.33 -12.69 -25.14
C GLY A 93 -6.29 -12.81 -23.96
N LEU A 94 -7.44 -12.12 -24.06
CA LEU A 94 -8.57 -12.32 -23.15
C LEU A 94 -9.39 -13.53 -23.61
N GLN A 95 -9.25 -14.66 -22.92
CA GLN A 95 -9.91 -15.91 -23.31
C GLN A 95 -10.77 -16.46 -22.15
N PRO A 96 -12.09 -16.23 -22.17
CA PRO A 96 -12.99 -16.84 -21.19
C PRO A 96 -12.91 -18.37 -21.24
N VAL A 97 -13.18 -19.02 -20.11
CA VAL A 97 -13.36 -20.47 -20.05
C VAL A 97 -14.45 -20.95 -21.01
N ARG A 98 -14.25 -22.16 -21.55
CA ARG A 98 -15.30 -22.83 -22.33
C ARG A 98 -16.36 -23.40 -21.39
N ASN A 99 -17.63 -23.40 -21.82
CA ASN A 99 -18.77 -23.94 -21.08
C ASN A 99 -18.89 -23.38 -19.64
N PRO A 100 -19.14 -22.07 -19.51
CA PRO A 100 -19.24 -21.44 -18.20
C PRO A 100 -20.34 -22.08 -17.34
N ASN A 101 -20.10 -22.11 -16.02
CA ASN A 101 -20.96 -22.66 -14.98
C ASN A 101 -21.13 -24.19 -15.04
N SER A 102 -20.16 -24.91 -15.61
CA SER A 102 -20.00 -26.35 -15.38
C SER A 102 -19.69 -26.60 -13.89
N THR A 103 -20.57 -27.33 -13.20
CA THR A 103 -20.72 -27.26 -11.74
C THR A 103 -19.77 -28.13 -10.92
N THR A 104 -18.77 -28.78 -11.51
CA THR A 104 -18.05 -29.86 -10.81
C THR A 104 -16.95 -29.37 -9.86
N ASP A 105 -16.15 -28.37 -10.27
CA ASP A 105 -14.95 -27.94 -9.54
C ASP A 105 -14.91 -26.43 -9.20
N GLY A 106 -15.76 -25.64 -9.87
CA GLY A 106 -15.79 -24.18 -9.75
C GLY A 106 -14.73 -23.46 -10.61
N LEU A 107 -13.97 -24.18 -11.43
CA LEU A 107 -12.94 -23.62 -12.31
C LEU A 107 -13.55 -22.92 -13.52
N ALA A 108 -14.67 -23.42 -14.05
CA ALA A 108 -15.34 -22.83 -15.21
C ALA A 108 -16.43 -21.79 -14.85
N ALA A 109 -16.29 -21.00 -13.78
CA ALA A 109 -17.34 -20.07 -13.33
C ALA A 109 -17.44 -18.80 -14.22
N TRP A 110 -18.67 -18.39 -14.54
CA TRP A 110 -18.99 -17.07 -15.09
C TRP A 110 -20.30 -16.57 -14.49
N ILE A 111 -20.20 -15.86 -13.37
CA ILE A 111 -21.32 -15.50 -12.49
C ILE A 111 -21.29 -13.99 -12.27
N GLY A 112 -22.46 -13.35 -12.27
CA GLY A 112 -22.61 -11.92 -11.94
C GLY A 112 -22.21 -10.93 -13.04
N ALA A 113 -21.97 -11.40 -14.27
CA ALA A 113 -21.72 -10.55 -15.43
C ALA A 113 -22.14 -11.22 -16.74
N ASP A 114 -22.42 -10.42 -17.75
CA ASP A 114 -22.62 -10.88 -19.12
C ASP A 114 -21.31 -11.43 -19.72
N SER A 115 -21.43 -12.22 -20.80
CA SER A 115 -20.25 -12.61 -21.59
C SER A 115 -19.54 -11.38 -22.15
N PRO A 116 -18.20 -11.38 -22.23
CA PRO A 116 -17.48 -10.20 -22.65
C PRO A 116 -17.75 -9.93 -24.13
N THR A 117 -17.89 -8.67 -24.47
CA THR A 117 -18.07 -8.22 -25.85
C THR A 117 -16.84 -7.43 -26.30
N GLN A 118 -16.63 -7.35 -27.60
CA GLN A 118 -15.55 -6.51 -28.14
C GLN A 118 -16.00 -5.75 -29.38
N LYS A 119 -15.36 -4.61 -29.62
CA LYS A 119 -15.50 -3.80 -30.82
C LYS A 119 -14.17 -3.11 -31.17
N PRO A 120 -13.98 -2.66 -32.42
CA PRO A 120 -12.88 -1.76 -32.74
C PRO A 120 -12.92 -0.52 -31.84
N GLY A 121 -11.76 -0.16 -31.28
CA GLY A 121 -11.60 1.05 -30.48
C GLY A 121 -11.43 2.30 -31.35
N THR A 122 -11.19 3.44 -30.71
CA THR A 122 -11.11 4.74 -31.41
C THR A 122 -9.80 4.98 -32.15
N GLY A 123 -8.74 4.22 -31.84
CA GLY A 123 -7.42 4.33 -32.45
C GLY A 123 -7.10 3.21 -33.43
N PRO A 124 -6.10 3.39 -34.33
CA PRO A 124 -5.67 2.35 -35.25
C PRO A 124 -5.24 1.07 -34.50
N GLY A 125 -5.83 -0.08 -34.87
CA GLY A 125 -5.51 -1.38 -34.26
C GLY A 125 -5.96 -1.55 -32.81
N THR A 126 -6.65 -0.56 -32.24
CA THR A 126 -7.17 -0.65 -30.86
C THR A 126 -8.44 -1.48 -30.78
N ILE A 127 -8.60 -2.22 -29.69
CA ILE A 127 -9.79 -3.03 -29.41
C ILE A 127 -10.34 -2.65 -28.05
N ASP A 128 -11.63 -2.32 -28.01
CA ASP A 128 -12.37 -2.13 -26.76
C ASP A 128 -13.06 -3.43 -26.40
N VAL A 129 -12.73 -3.99 -25.25
CA VAL A 129 -13.41 -5.14 -24.64
C VAL A 129 -14.23 -4.66 -23.46
N ASN A 130 -15.49 -5.06 -23.39
CA ASN A 130 -16.41 -4.67 -22.32
C ASN A 130 -16.97 -5.90 -21.60
N ILE A 131 -17.02 -5.82 -20.28
CA ILE A 131 -17.70 -6.75 -19.39
C ILE A 131 -18.77 -5.96 -18.66
N HIS A 132 -20.04 -6.23 -18.97
CA HIS A 132 -21.17 -5.66 -18.25
C HIS A 132 -21.45 -6.51 -17.01
N GLN A 133 -21.09 -5.99 -15.84
CA GLN A 133 -21.36 -6.64 -14.56
C GLN A 133 -22.83 -6.41 -14.20
N THR A 134 -23.52 -7.45 -13.71
CA THR A 134 -24.97 -7.43 -13.42
C THR A 134 -25.30 -7.58 -11.94
N GLU A 135 -24.34 -8.03 -11.14
CA GLU A 135 -24.47 -8.22 -9.69
C GLU A 135 -23.34 -7.52 -8.93
N SER A 136 -23.53 -7.24 -7.64
CA SER A 136 -22.50 -6.56 -6.82
C SER A 136 -21.16 -7.31 -6.73
N ARG A 137 -21.18 -8.62 -6.98
CA ARG A 137 -20.00 -9.50 -6.93
C ARG A 137 -20.04 -10.43 -8.12
N ALA A 138 -18.97 -10.49 -8.89
CA ALA A 138 -18.85 -11.36 -10.06
C ALA A 138 -17.64 -12.30 -9.93
N VAL A 139 -17.76 -13.51 -10.46
CA VAL A 139 -16.66 -14.48 -10.59
C VAL A 139 -16.55 -14.86 -12.06
N LEU A 140 -15.43 -14.48 -12.67
CA LEU A 140 -15.14 -14.61 -14.09
C LEU A 140 -13.88 -15.45 -14.26
N SER A 141 -14.05 -16.68 -14.74
CA SER A 141 -12.92 -17.58 -15.02
C SER A 141 -12.42 -17.42 -16.45
N TRP A 142 -11.10 -17.51 -16.60
CA TRP A 142 -10.36 -17.29 -17.83
C TRP A 142 -9.39 -18.45 -18.09
N GLU A 143 -9.32 -18.92 -19.33
CA GLU A 143 -8.20 -19.76 -19.78
C GLU A 143 -6.91 -18.93 -19.79
N THR A 144 -6.98 -17.72 -20.36
CA THR A 144 -5.91 -16.72 -20.32
C THR A 144 -6.49 -15.34 -20.02
N PHE A 145 -5.81 -14.58 -19.17
CA PHE A 145 -6.13 -13.19 -18.88
C PHE A 145 -4.93 -12.31 -19.24
N ASN A 146 -4.73 -12.10 -20.53
CA ASN A 146 -3.71 -11.20 -21.06
C ASN A 146 -4.39 -10.00 -21.73
N VAL A 147 -3.98 -8.78 -21.37
CA VAL A 147 -4.52 -7.56 -21.98
C VAL A 147 -3.47 -7.01 -22.93
N GLY A 148 -3.68 -7.23 -24.24
CA GLY A 148 -2.79 -6.74 -25.29
C GLY A 148 -2.58 -5.22 -25.25
N ARG A 149 -1.45 -4.73 -25.77
CA ARG A 149 -1.03 -3.31 -25.61
C ARG A 149 -2.06 -2.33 -26.17
N GLU A 150 -2.72 -2.67 -27.28
CA GLU A 150 -3.76 -1.85 -27.91
C GLU A 150 -5.18 -2.27 -27.47
N THR A 151 -5.32 -2.97 -26.34
CA THR A 151 -6.62 -3.37 -25.78
C THR A 151 -7.00 -2.47 -24.62
N THR A 152 -8.24 -1.98 -24.62
CA THR A 152 -8.88 -1.37 -23.44
C THR A 152 -9.93 -2.32 -22.92
N LEU A 153 -9.70 -2.93 -21.75
CA LEU A 153 -10.67 -3.74 -21.04
C LEU A 153 -11.46 -2.86 -20.07
N THR A 154 -12.78 -2.81 -20.21
CA THR A 154 -13.67 -2.04 -19.33
C THR A 154 -14.62 -2.97 -18.60
N PHE A 155 -14.59 -2.93 -17.27
CA PHE A 155 -15.64 -3.49 -16.41
C PHE A 155 -16.68 -2.39 -16.18
N ASP A 156 -17.82 -2.51 -16.86
CA ASP A 156 -18.98 -1.66 -16.60
C ASP A 156 -19.71 -2.19 -15.36
N GLN A 157 -19.51 -1.50 -14.25
CA GLN A 157 -20.11 -1.84 -12.95
C GLN A 157 -21.25 -0.87 -12.63
N GLN A 158 -21.80 -0.23 -13.67
CA GLN A 158 -22.97 0.63 -13.61
C GLN A 158 -22.79 1.82 -12.64
N GLY A 159 -21.56 2.30 -12.49
CA GLY A 159 -21.21 3.40 -11.58
C GLY A 159 -21.09 3.02 -10.10
N ASN A 160 -21.17 1.73 -9.75
CA ASN A 160 -21.08 1.27 -8.38
C ASN A 160 -19.62 1.03 -7.97
N THR A 161 -19.09 1.87 -7.08
CA THR A 161 -17.70 1.80 -6.62
C THR A 161 -17.44 0.63 -5.67
N ASP A 162 -18.47 0.10 -5.02
CA ASP A 162 -18.41 -1.00 -4.05
C ASP A 162 -18.57 -2.39 -4.70
N TRP A 163 -18.84 -2.45 -6.01
CA TRP A 163 -18.89 -3.69 -6.75
C TRP A 163 -17.51 -4.28 -6.98
N ILE A 164 -17.43 -5.62 -7.05
CA ILE A 164 -16.16 -6.32 -7.27
C ILE A 164 -16.28 -7.41 -8.34
N ALA A 165 -15.35 -7.41 -9.30
CA ALA A 165 -15.18 -8.47 -10.30
C ALA A 165 -13.92 -9.28 -10.00
N LEU A 166 -14.11 -10.55 -9.64
CA LEU A 166 -13.02 -11.52 -9.51
C LEU A 166 -12.73 -12.15 -10.87
N ASN A 167 -11.52 -11.94 -11.38
CA ASN A 167 -10.98 -12.53 -12.59
C ASN A 167 -9.99 -13.63 -12.21
N ARG A 168 -10.34 -14.89 -12.47
CA ARG A 168 -9.53 -16.06 -12.16
C ARG A 168 -8.94 -16.66 -13.41
N VAL A 169 -7.62 -16.79 -13.48
CA VAL A 169 -6.99 -17.64 -14.50
C VAL A 169 -6.99 -19.09 -14.01
N VAL A 170 -7.57 -19.98 -14.81
CA VAL A 170 -7.65 -21.42 -14.54
C VAL A 170 -7.02 -22.27 -15.65
N GLY A 171 -6.44 -21.64 -16.68
CA GLY A 171 -5.76 -22.34 -17.77
C GLY A 171 -4.55 -23.13 -17.27
N ASN A 172 -4.36 -24.33 -17.84
CA ASN A 172 -3.31 -25.28 -17.43
C ASN A 172 -1.93 -24.99 -18.03
N ASP A 173 -1.75 -23.90 -18.78
CA ASP A 173 -0.53 -23.66 -19.56
C ASP A 173 0.61 -22.99 -18.77
N ALA A 174 0.47 -22.88 -17.45
CA ALA A 174 1.46 -22.32 -16.52
C ALA A 174 1.97 -20.92 -16.93
N LYS A 175 1.12 -20.10 -17.55
CA LYS A 175 1.51 -18.78 -18.08
C LYS A 175 1.15 -17.62 -17.14
N PRO A 176 2.00 -16.57 -17.11
CA PRO A 176 1.67 -15.31 -16.46
C PRO A 176 0.44 -14.65 -17.09
N SER A 177 -0.25 -13.84 -16.30
CA SER A 177 -1.12 -12.79 -16.82
C SER A 177 -0.27 -11.59 -17.22
N GLU A 178 -0.14 -11.34 -18.52
CA GLU A 178 0.56 -10.18 -19.06
C GLU A 178 -0.42 -9.05 -19.37
N ILE A 179 -0.39 -8.01 -18.53
CA ILE A 179 -1.19 -6.81 -18.69
C ILE A 179 -0.31 -5.74 -19.36
N ARG A 180 -0.66 -5.40 -20.61
CA ARG A 180 0.07 -4.43 -21.44
C ARG A 180 -0.79 -3.24 -21.83
N GLY A 181 -2.09 -3.46 -22.01
CA GLY A 181 -3.05 -2.43 -22.37
C GLY A 181 -3.65 -1.69 -21.18
N SER A 182 -4.88 -1.24 -21.36
CA SER A 182 -5.61 -0.47 -20.37
C SER A 182 -6.68 -1.31 -19.68
N ILE A 183 -6.87 -1.12 -18.37
CA ILE A 183 -8.01 -1.66 -17.62
C ILE A 183 -8.75 -0.50 -16.95
N LYS A 184 -10.07 -0.45 -17.13
CA LYS A 184 -10.96 0.54 -16.54
C LYS A 184 -12.11 -0.13 -15.78
N ALA A 185 -12.52 0.46 -14.66
CA ALA A 185 -13.66 -0.02 -13.88
C ALA A 185 -14.22 1.07 -12.96
N ASP A 186 -15.54 1.08 -12.75
CA ASP A 186 -16.16 1.99 -11.78
C ASP A 186 -15.85 1.59 -10.33
N GLY A 187 -15.70 0.30 -10.08
CA GLY A 187 -15.49 -0.33 -8.78
C GLY A 187 -14.18 -1.12 -8.71
N THR A 188 -14.25 -2.31 -8.14
CA THR A 188 -13.08 -3.13 -7.82
C THR A 188 -12.83 -4.21 -8.86
N VAL A 189 -11.58 -4.34 -9.30
CA VAL A 189 -11.09 -5.44 -10.14
C VAL A 189 -10.10 -6.28 -9.33
N LEU A 190 -10.39 -7.56 -9.15
CA LEU A 190 -9.49 -8.54 -8.53
C LEU A 190 -8.97 -9.50 -9.60
N ILE A 191 -7.66 -9.57 -9.79
CA ILE A 191 -7.00 -10.46 -10.75
C ILE A 191 -6.24 -11.53 -9.96
N ILE A 192 -6.52 -12.80 -10.24
CA ILE A 192 -5.84 -13.93 -9.64
C ILE A 192 -5.27 -14.83 -10.74
N ASN A 193 -3.95 -15.03 -10.71
CA ASN A 193 -3.26 -16.03 -11.52
C ASN A 193 -2.14 -16.66 -10.70
N HIS A 194 -2.26 -17.95 -10.42
CA HIS A 194 -1.30 -18.72 -9.62
C HIS A 194 0.14 -18.66 -10.17
N ASN A 195 0.30 -18.51 -11.48
CA ASN A 195 1.61 -18.54 -12.13
C ASN A 195 2.39 -17.24 -11.97
N ASP A 196 1.74 -16.09 -12.23
CA ASP A 196 2.33 -14.75 -12.18
C ASP A 196 1.27 -13.71 -12.62
N VAL A 197 1.37 -12.49 -12.09
CA VAL A 197 0.65 -11.31 -12.61
C VAL A 197 1.64 -10.21 -12.93
N LEU A 198 1.81 -9.89 -14.22
CA LEU A 198 2.77 -8.90 -14.71
C LEU A 198 2.06 -7.70 -15.35
N PHE A 199 2.18 -6.53 -14.72
CA PHE A 199 1.86 -5.25 -15.34
C PHE A 199 3.10 -4.71 -16.04
N THR A 200 3.12 -4.75 -17.36
CA THR A 200 4.28 -4.32 -18.17
C THR A 200 4.39 -2.81 -18.27
N GLY A 201 5.50 -2.30 -18.79
CA GLY A 201 5.77 -0.85 -18.85
C GLY A 201 4.77 -0.01 -19.66
N THR A 202 3.89 -0.62 -20.45
CA THR A 202 2.80 0.08 -21.17
C THR A 202 1.48 0.09 -20.40
N ALA A 203 1.32 -0.76 -19.37
CA ALA A 203 0.05 -0.95 -18.67
C ALA A 203 -0.49 0.36 -18.06
N GLN A 204 -1.76 0.66 -18.32
CA GLN A 204 -2.49 1.79 -17.73
C GLN A 204 -3.75 1.29 -17.03
N ILE A 205 -3.74 1.27 -15.70
CA ILE A 205 -4.87 0.80 -14.90
C ILE A 205 -5.50 1.99 -14.19
N ASP A 206 -6.82 2.17 -14.40
CA ASP A 206 -7.61 3.25 -13.82
C ASP A 206 -8.95 2.67 -13.34
N VAL A 207 -9.01 2.34 -12.06
CA VAL A 207 -10.14 1.63 -11.43
C VAL A 207 -10.42 2.28 -10.07
N HIS A 208 -11.59 2.05 -9.47
CA HIS A 208 -11.75 2.48 -8.07
C HIS A 208 -10.82 1.70 -7.14
N SER A 209 -10.74 0.38 -7.27
CA SER A 209 -9.76 -0.45 -6.54
C SER A 209 -9.20 -1.56 -7.41
N LEU A 210 -7.90 -1.84 -7.27
CA LEU A 210 -7.23 -2.97 -7.92
C LEU A 210 -6.67 -3.93 -6.87
N LEU A 211 -6.98 -5.20 -7.02
CA LEU A 211 -6.32 -6.27 -6.29
C LEU A 211 -5.67 -7.23 -7.30
N ALA A 212 -4.41 -7.58 -7.08
CA ALA A 212 -3.71 -8.57 -7.88
C ALA A 212 -3.04 -9.59 -6.97
N SER A 213 -3.26 -10.87 -7.23
CA SER A 213 -2.79 -11.95 -6.37
C SER A 213 -2.33 -13.17 -7.16
N THR A 214 -1.29 -13.86 -6.67
CA THR A 214 -0.96 -15.23 -7.08
C THR A 214 -1.53 -16.29 -6.13
N LEU A 215 -2.06 -15.86 -4.98
CA LEU A 215 -2.82 -16.68 -4.04
C LEU A 215 -4.31 -16.73 -4.40
N GLU A 216 -5.00 -17.76 -3.93
CA GLU A 216 -6.46 -17.84 -3.99
C GLU A 216 -7.13 -16.95 -2.96
N VAL A 217 -8.29 -16.38 -3.32
CA VAL A 217 -9.14 -15.64 -2.36
C VAL A 217 -10.00 -16.61 -1.54
N GLY A 218 -10.25 -16.24 -0.29
CA GLY A 218 -10.94 -17.07 0.71
C GLY A 218 -9.98 -17.90 1.57
N ARG A 219 -10.55 -18.54 2.58
CA ARG A 219 -9.81 -19.42 3.50
C ARG A 219 -9.44 -20.74 2.84
N ALA A 220 -8.31 -21.33 3.23
CA ALA A 220 -7.86 -22.60 2.68
C ALA A 220 -8.53 -23.84 3.28
N PHE A 221 -9.13 -23.72 4.46
CA PHE A 221 -9.82 -24.80 5.17
C PHE A 221 -10.86 -24.19 6.13
N ASP A 222 -11.77 -25.00 6.66
CA ASP A 222 -12.75 -24.56 7.66
C ASP A 222 -12.39 -25.11 9.04
N PHE A 223 -11.86 -24.23 9.90
CA PHE A 223 -11.46 -24.60 11.26
C PHE A 223 -12.63 -25.15 12.09
N VAL A 224 -13.88 -24.73 11.81
CA VAL A 224 -15.05 -25.01 12.63
C VAL A 224 -15.90 -26.16 12.06
N ALA A 225 -16.01 -26.26 10.73
CA ALA A 225 -16.95 -27.17 10.08
C ALA A 225 -16.34 -28.49 9.58
N THR A 226 -15.08 -28.51 9.14
CA THR A 226 -14.49 -29.69 8.45
C THR A 226 -13.10 -30.11 8.95
N GLY A 227 -12.55 -29.41 9.94
CA GLY A 227 -11.16 -29.62 10.37
C GLY A 227 -10.15 -29.11 9.34
N THR A 228 -9.05 -29.83 9.13
CA THR A 228 -7.92 -29.41 8.26
C THR A 228 -8.16 -29.63 6.76
N ALA A 229 -9.33 -30.12 6.34
CA ALA A 229 -9.61 -30.42 4.94
C ALA A 229 -9.51 -29.17 4.04
N ALA A 230 -8.81 -29.30 2.92
CA ALA A 230 -8.62 -28.21 1.96
C ALA A 230 -9.96 -27.85 1.28
N ARG A 231 -10.24 -26.54 1.16
CA ARG A 231 -11.42 -26.05 0.43
C ARG A 231 -11.20 -26.11 -1.07
N THR A 232 -12.24 -26.52 -1.79
CA THR A 232 -12.27 -26.51 -3.25
C THR A 232 -12.45 -25.08 -3.78
N ILE A 233 -12.13 -24.86 -5.07
CA ILE A 233 -12.38 -23.56 -5.72
C ILE A 233 -13.89 -23.22 -5.71
N ALA A 234 -14.77 -24.18 -5.98
CA ALA A 234 -16.22 -23.98 -5.85
C ALA A 234 -16.63 -23.44 -4.46
N GLN A 235 -16.06 -23.98 -3.38
CA GLN A 235 -16.35 -23.53 -2.01
C GLN A 235 -15.81 -22.13 -1.70
N ARG A 236 -14.67 -21.75 -2.30
CA ARG A 236 -14.09 -20.41 -2.20
C ARG A 236 -14.89 -19.39 -3.01
N ASN A 237 -15.34 -19.76 -4.22
CA ASN A 237 -16.22 -18.92 -5.04
C ASN A 237 -17.54 -18.63 -4.31
N ALA A 238 -18.15 -19.66 -3.71
CA ALA A 238 -19.38 -19.50 -2.93
C ALA A 238 -19.17 -18.55 -1.72
N GLU A 239 -18.05 -18.66 -1.01
CA GLU A 239 -17.71 -17.73 0.08
C GLU A 239 -17.51 -16.30 -0.41
N PHE A 240 -16.80 -16.11 -1.52
CA PHE A 240 -16.59 -14.78 -2.11
C PHE A 240 -17.90 -14.14 -2.55
N LEU A 241 -18.78 -14.90 -3.23
CA LEU A 241 -20.10 -14.40 -3.64
C LEU A 241 -20.98 -14.04 -2.43
N ALA A 242 -20.92 -14.83 -1.35
CA ALA A 242 -21.71 -14.60 -0.14
C ALA A 242 -21.21 -13.45 0.74
N SER A 243 -19.88 -13.31 0.90
CA SER A 243 -19.27 -12.43 1.91
C SER A 243 -18.33 -11.35 1.34
N GLY A 244 -18.02 -11.39 0.05
CA GLY A 244 -17.11 -10.44 -0.60
C GLY A 244 -15.64 -10.65 -0.21
N LEU A 245 -14.82 -9.61 -0.41
CA LEU A 245 -13.36 -9.67 -0.26
C LEU A 245 -12.89 -10.05 1.14
N LEU A 246 -13.40 -9.40 2.19
CA LEU A 246 -12.96 -9.67 3.57
C LEU A 246 -13.50 -11.00 4.11
N GLY A 247 -14.37 -11.66 3.34
CA GLY A 247 -14.88 -12.99 3.64
C GLY A 247 -15.44 -13.10 5.05
N PHE A 248 -15.18 -14.24 5.69
CA PHE A 248 -15.62 -14.51 7.06
C PHE A 248 -14.89 -13.70 8.14
N ASN A 249 -13.74 -13.08 7.83
CA ASN A 249 -12.94 -12.32 8.80
C ASN A 249 -13.60 -11.03 9.28
N ASP A 250 -14.56 -10.50 8.52
CA ASP A 250 -15.39 -9.37 8.95
C ASP A 250 -16.44 -9.78 10.01
N THR A 251 -16.75 -11.09 10.08
CA THR A 251 -17.78 -11.66 10.97
C THR A 251 -17.22 -12.52 12.11
N SER A 252 -16.01 -13.07 11.97
CA SER A 252 -15.31 -13.86 12.99
C SER A 252 -13.80 -13.73 12.79
N VAL A 253 -13.13 -13.04 13.71
CA VAL A 253 -11.70 -12.65 13.65
C VAL A 253 -10.74 -13.87 13.71
N GLN A 254 -11.25 -15.10 13.83
CA GLN A 254 -10.45 -16.29 14.17
C GLN A 254 -10.42 -17.40 13.11
N ALA A 255 -10.96 -17.22 11.90
CA ALA A 255 -11.22 -18.36 11.00
C ALA A 255 -10.61 -18.29 9.59
N GLY A 256 -9.34 -17.88 9.47
CA GLY A 256 -8.51 -18.16 8.29
C GLY A 256 -8.06 -16.93 7.49
N ALA A 257 -7.07 -17.13 6.62
CA ALA A 257 -6.54 -16.07 5.77
C ALA A 257 -7.56 -15.61 4.71
N THR A 258 -7.46 -14.34 4.31
CA THR A 258 -8.27 -13.74 3.22
C THR A 258 -7.77 -14.14 1.85
N PHE A 259 -6.44 -14.23 1.71
CA PHE A 259 -5.78 -14.88 0.59
C PHE A 259 -4.93 -16.03 1.11
N SER A 260 -4.92 -17.15 0.40
CA SER A 260 -4.15 -18.32 0.83
C SER A 260 -3.69 -19.17 -0.34
N ALA A 261 -2.54 -19.81 -0.15
CA ALA A 261 -2.10 -20.93 -0.95
C ALA A 261 -3.19 -22.00 -1.05
N GLN A 262 -3.17 -22.74 -2.15
CA GLN A 262 -3.89 -24.01 -2.18
C GLN A 262 -3.25 -24.99 -1.19
N ARG A 263 -4.03 -25.91 -0.66
CA ARG A 263 -3.55 -26.93 0.28
C ARG A 263 -3.68 -28.30 -0.31
N ILE A 264 -2.68 -29.13 -0.05
CA ILE A 264 -2.64 -30.54 -0.42
C ILE A 264 -2.76 -31.43 0.82
N GLN A 265 -3.29 -32.64 0.62
CA GLN A 265 -3.39 -33.64 1.68
C GLN A 265 -2.02 -34.26 1.97
N VAL A 266 -1.64 -34.32 3.24
CA VAL A 266 -0.39 -34.97 3.71
C VAL A 266 -0.68 -35.80 4.94
N GLY A 267 -0.64 -37.12 4.77
CA GLY A 267 -1.08 -38.06 5.80
C GLY A 267 -2.52 -37.76 6.23
N THR A 268 -2.73 -37.50 7.51
CA THR A 268 -4.03 -37.13 8.09
C THR A 268 -4.29 -35.62 8.13
N GLY A 269 -3.31 -34.80 7.75
CA GLY A 269 -3.42 -33.34 7.73
C GLY A 269 -3.38 -32.76 6.31
N THR A 270 -3.31 -31.44 6.23
CA THR A 270 -3.02 -30.72 5.00
C THR A 270 -1.86 -29.76 5.21
N GLN A 271 -1.16 -29.42 4.15
CA GLN A 271 -0.16 -28.34 4.13
C GLN A 271 -0.35 -27.48 2.89
N ASN A 272 0.25 -26.30 2.86
CA ASN A 272 0.31 -25.49 1.65
C ASN A 272 0.97 -26.31 0.53
N ASP A 273 0.48 -26.16 -0.69
CA ASP A 273 1.09 -26.80 -1.85
C ASP A 273 2.60 -26.48 -1.87
N PRO A 274 3.50 -27.46 -1.95
CA PRO A 274 4.93 -27.19 -2.01
C PRO A 274 5.34 -26.46 -3.28
N LEU A 275 4.52 -26.45 -4.34
CA LEU A 275 4.76 -25.60 -5.51
C LEU A 275 4.53 -24.14 -5.10
N PRO A 276 5.55 -23.27 -5.14
CA PRO A 276 5.39 -21.87 -4.79
C PRO A 276 4.50 -21.17 -5.81
N GLU A 277 3.62 -20.31 -5.33
CA GLU A 277 2.87 -19.40 -6.18
C GLU A 277 3.83 -18.39 -6.86
N GLY A 278 3.37 -17.85 -7.99
CA GLY A 278 4.07 -16.82 -8.73
C GLY A 278 4.26 -15.49 -8.01
N SER A 279 4.81 -14.55 -8.75
CA SER A 279 5.02 -13.16 -8.35
C SER A 279 3.92 -12.22 -8.86
N VAL A 280 3.73 -11.10 -8.15
CA VAL A 280 3.00 -9.95 -8.67
C VAL A 280 4.01 -8.84 -8.96
N THR A 281 4.19 -8.52 -10.25
CA THR A 281 5.22 -7.59 -10.72
C THR A 281 4.61 -6.41 -11.47
N VAL A 282 5.01 -5.20 -11.10
CA VAL A 282 4.67 -3.95 -11.80
C VAL A 282 5.95 -3.37 -12.38
N ALA A 283 6.10 -3.41 -13.70
CA ALA A 283 7.32 -2.97 -14.39
C ALA A 283 7.43 -1.44 -14.45
N ALA A 284 8.65 -0.94 -14.64
CA ALA A 284 8.88 0.49 -14.89
C ALA A 284 8.11 0.95 -16.14
N GLY A 285 7.44 2.11 -16.03
CA GLY A 285 6.52 2.64 -17.04
C GLY A 285 5.05 2.28 -16.79
N ALA A 286 4.77 1.18 -16.10
CA ALA A 286 3.40 0.81 -15.74
C ALA A 286 2.81 1.86 -14.78
N ARG A 287 1.51 2.15 -14.94
CA ARG A 287 0.78 3.03 -14.03
C ARG A 287 -0.48 2.34 -13.54
N ILE A 288 -0.65 2.33 -12.22
CA ILE A 288 -1.86 1.86 -11.56
C ILE A 288 -2.41 3.00 -10.71
N THR A 289 -3.64 3.38 -11.00
CA THR A 289 -4.36 4.46 -10.32
C THR A 289 -5.62 3.87 -9.70
N ALA A 290 -5.73 4.01 -8.39
CA ALA A 290 -6.97 3.79 -7.68
C ALA A 290 -7.75 5.11 -7.56
N GLY A 291 -9.06 5.02 -7.67
CA GLY A 291 -9.97 6.12 -7.40
C GLY A 291 -9.88 6.62 -5.96
N LYS A 292 -10.58 7.72 -5.67
CA LYS A 292 -10.65 8.29 -4.32
C LYS A 292 -11.10 7.23 -3.30
N ASP A 293 -10.42 7.15 -2.16
CA ASP A 293 -10.67 6.16 -1.09
C ASP A 293 -10.46 4.69 -1.52
N GLY A 294 -9.93 4.46 -2.72
CA GLY A 294 -9.68 3.14 -3.29
C GLY A 294 -8.46 2.41 -2.72
N LEU A 295 -8.36 1.12 -3.03
CA LEU A 295 -7.28 0.24 -2.62
C LEU A 295 -6.52 -0.29 -3.84
N ILE A 296 -5.19 -0.18 -3.81
CA ILE A 296 -4.28 -1.03 -4.59
C ILE A 296 -3.72 -2.08 -3.64
N LEU A 297 -4.07 -3.36 -3.82
CA LEU A 297 -3.47 -4.48 -3.08
C LEU A 297 -2.74 -5.42 -4.04
N LEU A 298 -1.43 -5.57 -3.85
CA LEU A 298 -0.62 -6.55 -4.58
C LEU A 298 -0.13 -7.60 -3.58
N THR A 299 -0.42 -8.87 -3.83
CA THR A 299 -0.16 -9.92 -2.84
C THR A 299 0.27 -11.26 -3.45
N GLY A 300 1.15 -11.98 -2.75
CA GLY A 300 1.71 -13.26 -3.20
C GLY A 300 3.04 -13.53 -2.48
N PRO A 301 3.73 -14.65 -2.72
CA PRO A 301 5.05 -14.87 -2.13
C PRO A 301 6.04 -13.75 -2.48
N GLN A 302 6.00 -13.24 -3.71
CA GLN A 302 6.86 -12.15 -4.15
C GLN A 302 6.06 -11.01 -4.77
N VAL A 303 6.30 -9.79 -4.32
CA VAL A 303 5.68 -8.57 -4.84
C VAL A 303 6.74 -7.55 -5.20
N ILE A 304 6.79 -7.14 -6.47
CA ILE A 304 7.82 -6.25 -6.99
C ILE A 304 7.16 -5.05 -7.67
N ASN A 305 7.41 -3.84 -7.17
CA ASN A 305 7.01 -2.61 -7.82
C ASN A 305 8.21 -1.83 -8.35
N ALA A 306 8.26 -1.67 -9.67
CA ALA A 306 9.14 -0.76 -10.39
C ALA A 306 8.38 0.36 -11.12
N GLY A 307 7.04 0.30 -11.14
CA GLY A 307 6.16 1.27 -11.80
C GLY A 307 5.68 2.38 -10.87
N HIS A 308 4.58 3.03 -11.27
CA HIS A 308 3.91 4.08 -10.50
C HIS A 308 2.55 3.60 -9.98
N LEU A 309 2.40 3.55 -8.66
CA LEU A 309 1.15 3.24 -7.97
C LEU A 309 0.62 4.50 -7.29
N SER A 310 -0.66 4.81 -7.47
CA SER A 310 -1.27 5.99 -6.85
C SER A 310 -2.68 5.75 -6.31
N ALA A 311 -2.97 6.21 -5.09
CA ALA A 311 -4.27 6.10 -4.45
C ALA A 311 -4.57 7.34 -3.57
N THR A 312 -5.35 8.28 -4.10
CA THR A 312 -5.71 9.51 -3.35
C THR A 312 -6.76 9.22 -2.29
N ASP A 313 -6.52 9.67 -1.06
CA ASP A 313 -7.34 9.39 0.14
C ASP A 313 -7.52 7.88 0.44
N GLY A 314 -6.82 7.02 -0.32
CA GLY A 314 -6.96 5.57 -0.30
C GLY A 314 -5.72 4.87 0.23
N GLN A 315 -5.49 3.65 -0.26
CA GLN A 315 -4.41 2.79 0.21
C GLN A 315 -3.62 2.17 -0.94
N VAL A 316 -2.31 2.06 -0.75
CA VAL A 316 -1.46 1.15 -1.52
C VAL A 316 -0.83 0.15 -0.56
N VAL A 317 -1.11 -1.13 -0.77
CA VAL A 317 -0.66 -2.25 0.07
C VAL A 317 0.05 -3.26 -0.81
N LEU A 318 1.33 -3.51 -0.53
CA LEU A 318 2.09 -4.62 -1.10
C LEU A 318 2.35 -5.57 0.05
N GLN A 319 1.83 -6.79 -0.02
CA GLN A 319 1.92 -7.76 1.05
C GLN A 319 2.49 -9.08 0.55
N SER A 320 3.65 -9.53 1.07
CA SER A 320 4.19 -10.84 0.73
C SER A 320 3.87 -11.93 1.74
N GLY A 321 3.57 -13.13 1.25
CA GLY A 321 3.30 -14.31 2.05
C GLY A 321 2.44 -15.33 1.32
N ARG A 322 2.31 -16.52 1.91
CA ARG A 322 1.46 -17.61 1.38
C ARG A 322 0.09 -17.70 2.04
N GLU A 323 -0.11 -16.97 3.12
CA GLU A 323 -1.41 -16.78 3.78
C GLU A 323 -1.48 -15.34 4.30
N ILE A 324 -2.43 -14.57 3.78
CA ILE A 324 -2.57 -13.14 4.04
C ILE A 324 -3.92 -12.85 4.67
N LEU A 325 -3.87 -12.19 5.83
CA LEU A 325 -5.03 -11.72 6.57
C LEU A 325 -5.27 -10.24 6.26
N LEU A 326 -6.49 -9.92 5.80
CA LEU A 326 -6.97 -8.54 5.71
C LEU A 326 -7.98 -8.27 6.81
N ARG A 327 -7.81 -7.17 7.53
CA ARG A 327 -8.74 -6.73 8.57
C ARG A 327 -9.17 -5.29 8.33
N ARG A 328 -10.47 -5.02 8.44
CA ARG A 328 -11.00 -3.66 8.31
C ARG A 328 -10.40 -2.74 9.38
N SER A 329 -10.06 -1.52 8.97
CA SER A 329 -9.70 -0.41 9.84
C SER A 329 -10.41 0.86 9.39
N GLU A 330 -11.05 1.56 10.32
CA GLU A 330 -11.87 2.74 10.02
C GLU A 330 -11.15 4.06 10.33
N GLY A 331 -9.89 4.00 10.80
CA GLY A 331 -9.12 5.17 11.24
C GLY A 331 -9.61 5.83 12.53
N LYS A 332 -10.54 5.19 13.27
CA LYS A 332 -11.00 5.63 14.59
C LYS A 332 -9.98 5.25 15.66
N ALA A 333 -10.05 5.89 16.83
CA ALA A 333 -9.16 5.56 17.96
C ALA A 333 -9.31 4.10 18.44
N THR A 334 -10.48 3.50 18.21
CA THR A 334 -10.78 2.08 18.53
C THR A 334 -10.53 1.13 17.36
N SER A 335 -10.13 1.62 16.20
CA SER A 335 -9.78 0.77 15.06
C SER A 335 -8.51 -0.03 15.36
N ILE A 336 -8.36 -1.16 14.67
CA ILE A 336 -7.16 -2.02 14.79
C ILE A 336 -5.87 -1.24 14.52
N ASP A 337 -5.91 -0.30 13.59
CA ASP A 337 -4.87 0.70 13.41
C ASP A 337 -5.53 2.07 13.18
N PRO A 338 -5.48 2.97 14.17
CA PRO A 338 -6.08 4.30 14.03
C PRO A 338 -5.48 5.13 12.89
N ASN A 339 -4.28 4.82 12.39
CA ASN A 339 -3.64 5.58 11.33
C ASN A 339 -4.01 5.08 9.92
N ILE A 340 -4.80 4.00 9.83
CA ILE A 340 -5.13 3.31 8.58
C ILE A 340 -6.65 3.30 8.38
N ARG A 341 -7.10 3.68 7.17
CA ARG A 341 -8.50 3.65 6.71
C ARG A 341 -8.61 2.74 5.49
N GLY A 342 -9.32 1.64 5.60
CA GLY A 342 -9.37 0.57 4.61
C GLY A 342 -9.03 -0.76 5.26
N VAL A 343 -7.92 -1.38 4.85
CA VAL A 343 -7.46 -2.68 5.37
C VAL A 343 -6.10 -2.57 6.07
N VAL A 344 -5.92 -3.39 7.10
CA VAL A 344 -4.61 -3.79 7.64
C VAL A 344 -4.31 -5.17 7.07
N ALA A 345 -3.22 -5.28 6.32
CA ALA A 345 -2.71 -6.55 5.82
C ALA A 345 -1.62 -7.10 6.74
N ALA A 346 -1.60 -8.41 6.93
CA ALA A 346 -0.53 -9.11 7.62
C ALA A 346 -0.41 -10.55 7.10
N SER A 347 0.81 -11.09 7.09
CA SER A 347 1.05 -12.50 6.76
C SER A 347 0.85 -13.35 7.99
N VAL A 348 0.17 -14.49 7.85
CA VAL A 348 -0.10 -15.40 8.97
C VAL A 348 1.22 -15.99 9.48
N ARG A 349 1.41 -15.99 10.80
CA ARG A 349 2.64 -16.51 11.42
C ARG A 349 2.81 -18.01 11.19
N ASN A 350 4.05 -18.46 11.06
CA ASN A 350 4.49 -19.86 10.90
C ASN A 350 4.12 -20.54 9.56
N LEU A 351 3.59 -19.79 8.59
CA LEU A 351 3.20 -20.32 7.27
C LEU A 351 3.85 -19.54 6.11
N GLY A 352 4.78 -18.65 6.41
CA GLY A 352 5.54 -17.94 5.39
C GLY A 352 6.85 -18.64 5.06
N ASP A 353 7.36 -18.29 3.89
CA ASP A 353 8.57 -18.83 3.30
C ASP A 353 9.73 -17.83 3.47
N PRO A 354 10.97 -18.27 3.75
CA PRO A 354 12.14 -17.39 3.70
C PRO A 354 12.26 -16.54 2.43
N ASP A 355 11.74 -17.04 1.30
CA ASP A 355 11.77 -16.34 0.00
C ASP A 355 10.65 -15.29 -0.18
N ASP A 356 9.75 -15.16 0.81
CA ASP A 356 8.67 -14.17 0.79
C ASP A 356 9.23 -12.74 0.82
N SER A 357 8.94 -11.93 -0.20
CA SER A 357 9.56 -10.60 -0.32
C SER A 357 8.66 -9.55 -0.94
N VAL A 358 8.79 -8.32 -0.43
CA VAL A 358 8.26 -7.12 -1.07
C VAL A 358 9.41 -6.19 -1.43
N VAL A 359 9.47 -5.77 -2.69
CA VAL A 359 10.48 -4.85 -3.19
C VAL A 359 9.84 -3.69 -3.94
N ASN A 360 10.00 -2.47 -3.44
CA ASN A 360 9.82 -1.26 -4.24
C ASN A 360 11.19 -0.86 -4.81
N THR A 361 11.40 -1.06 -6.11
CA THR A 361 12.70 -0.90 -6.76
C THR A 361 13.12 0.56 -6.89
N ALA A 362 14.35 0.82 -7.35
CA ALA A 362 14.90 2.16 -7.50
C ALA A 362 14.07 3.08 -8.43
N THR A 363 13.25 2.53 -9.34
CA THR A 363 12.32 3.34 -10.15
C THR A 363 10.91 3.38 -9.55
N GLY A 364 10.61 2.50 -8.60
CA GLY A 364 9.30 2.34 -7.98
C GLY A 364 8.84 3.61 -7.27
N LEU A 365 7.68 4.12 -7.69
CA LEU A 365 7.03 5.29 -7.14
C LEU A 365 5.67 4.88 -6.57
N ILE A 366 5.44 5.16 -5.29
CA ILE A 366 4.14 4.94 -4.64
C ILE A 366 3.67 6.25 -4.02
N GLU A 367 2.51 6.74 -4.46
CA GLU A 367 1.90 7.99 -3.98
C GLU A 367 0.52 7.70 -3.35
N ALA A 368 0.34 7.98 -2.06
CA ALA A 368 -0.96 7.89 -1.39
C ALA A 368 -1.28 9.18 -0.63
N ASN A 369 -1.69 10.21 -1.38
CA ASN A 369 -2.02 11.53 -0.83
C ASN A 369 -3.12 11.39 0.23
N ARG A 370 -2.89 11.92 1.44
CA ARG A 370 -3.81 11.79 2.59
C ARG A 370 -4.28 10.36 2.86
N GLY A 371 -3.45 9.39 2.48
CA GLY A 371 -3.76 7.96 2.48
C GLY A 371 -2.70 7.14 3.21
N ASN A 372 -2.74 5.82 2.98
CA ASN A 372 -1.79 4.88 3.56
C ASN A 372 -0.96 4.16 2.50
N ILE A 373 0.33 3.99 2.79
CA ILE A 373 1.22 3.09 2.07
C ILE A 373 1.66 2.00 3.04
N THR A 374 1.47 0.74 2.69
CA THR A 374 1.95 -0.41 3.46
C THR A 374 2.78 -1.32 2.56
N LEU A 375 4.05 -1.52 2.93
CA LEU A 375 4.89 -2.60 2.42
C LEU A 375 5.05 -3.62 3.55
N GLY A 376 4.39 -4.77 3.45
CA GLY A 376 4.45 -5.80 4.46
C GLY A 376 4.92 -7.12 3.87
N GLY A 377 5.66 -7.91 4.63
CA GLY A 377 6.10 -9.23 4.20
C GLY A 377 6.30 -10.14 5.37
N PHE A 378 6.24 -11.44 5.12
CA PHE A 378 6.64 -12.41 6.14
C PHE A 378 8.15 -12.32 6.40
N SER A 379 8.96 -12.47 5.35
CA SER A 379 10.42 -12.51 5.48
C SER A 379 11.07 -11.15 5.25
N THR A 380 10.96 -10.55 4.06
CA THR A 380 11.71 -9.33 3.71
C THR A 380 10.88 -8.20 3.10
N VAL A 381 11.21 -6.96 3.44
CA VAL A 381 10.70 -5.73 2.81
C VAL A 381 11.87 -4.82 2.45
N THR A 382 12.00 -4.47 1.17
CA THR A 382 13.02 -3.54 0.69
C THR A 382 12.40 -2.36 -0.06
N ASN A 383 12.71 -1.14 0.37
CA ASN A 383 12.40 0.08 -0.38
C ASN A 383 13.68 0.72 -0.93
N GLN A 384 13.80 0.74 -2.25
CA GLN A 384 14.87 1.43 -3.00
C GLN A 384 14.36 2.73 -3.65
N GLY A 385 13.05 2.82 -3.90
CA GLY A 385 12.41 3.94 -4.56
C GLY A 385 11.83 4.98 -3.60
N LEU A 386 10.74 5.62 -4.03
CA LEU A 386 10.05 6.68 -3.30
C LEU A 386 8.66 6.23 -2.85
N LEU A 387 8.42 6.31 -1.53
CA LEU A 387 7.08 6.24 -0.94
C LEU A 387 6.70 7.65 -0.47
N SER A 388 5.63 8.21 -1.04
CA SER A 388 5.17 9.57 -0.76
C SER A 388 3.71 9.58 -0.32
N SER A 389 3.45 10.12 0.86
CA SER A 389 2.11 10.45 1.32
C SER A 389 2.03 11.93 1.69
N THR A 390 0.82 12.41 1.93
CA THR A 390 0.56 13.77 2.39
C THR A 390 -0.35 13.76 3.61
N THR A 391 -0.37 14.85 4.35
CA THR A 391 -1.24 15.03 5.52
C THR A 391 -1.98 16.34 5.43
N SER A 392 -3.17 16.35 6.01
CA SER A 392 -4.07 17.50 6.17
C SER A 392 -4.61 17.53 7.59
N VAL A 393 -5.45 18.52 7.95
CA VAL A 393 -6.08 18.52 9.27
C VAL A 393 -7.17 17.46 9.42
N SER A 394 -7.76 17.04 8.31
CA SER A 394 -8.85 16.05 8.29
C SER A 394 -8.36 14.62 8.04
N ARG A 395 -7.16 14.48 7.44
CA ARG A 395 -6.56 13.21 7.06
C ARG A 395 -5.07 13.16 7.33
N ASN A 396 -4.68 12.27 8.23
CA ASN A 396 -3.28 11.93 8.48
C ASN A 396 -2.76 11.03 7.34
N GLY A 397 -1.50 11.25 6.94
CA GLY A 397 -0.77 10.30 6.12
C GLY A 397 -0.17 9.18 6.96
N SER A 398 -0.03 7.99 6.39
CA SER A 398 0.57 6.84 7.07
C SER A 398 1.46 6.00 6.15
N ILE A 399 2.67 5.67 6.59
CA ILE A 399 3.56 4.73 5.90
C ILE A 399 3.94 3.60 6.87
N VAL A 400 3.82 2.36 6.42
CA VAL A 400 4.13 1.17 7.21
C VAL A 400 5.07 0.27 6.41
N LEU A 401 6.25 -0.03 6.96
CA LEU A 401 7.14 -1.08 6.49
C LEU A 401 7.15 -2.18 7.56
N SER A 402 6.75 -3.40 7.18
CA SER A 402 6.57 -4.49 8.14
C SER A 402 7.07 -5.84 7.66
N ALA A 403 8.19 -6.30 8.19
CA ALA A 403 8.72 -7.65 8.00
C ALA A 403 9.75 -7.97 9.10
N ALA A 404 10.28 -9.19 9.09
CA ALA A 404 11.40 -9.55 9.95
C ALA A 404 12.73 -8.92 9.47
N ASP A 405 12.94 -8.78 8.16
CA ASP A 405 14.05 -8.00 7.59
C ASP A 405 13.52 -6.81 6.79
N ILE A 406 13.93 -5.61 7.17
CA ILE A 406 13.50 -4.37 6.55
C ILE A 406 14.71 -3.55 6.12
N LYS A 407 14.77 -3.23 4.83
CA LYS A 407 15.82 -2.41 4.24
C LYS A 407 15.26 -1.17 3.56
N LEU A 408 15.62 0.00 4.06
CA LEU A 408 15.58 1.23 3.28
C LEU A 408 16.93 1.33 2.56
N ALA A 409 16.98 0.92 1.29
CA ALA A 409 18.22 0.83 0.53
C ALA A 409 18.86 2.22 0.32
N PRO A 410 20.14 2.29 -0.12
CA PRO A 410 20.81 3.56 -0.32
C PRO A 410 20.01 4.52 -1.22
N GLY A 411 19.79 5.74 -0.74
CA GLY A 411 18.97 6.74 -1.43
C GLY A 411 17.46 6.50 -1.42
N GLY A 412 16.96 5.43 -0.78
CA GLY A 412 15.54 5.18 -0.62
C GLY A 412 14.85 6.27 0.20
N ILE A 413 13.62 6.64 -0.17
CA ILE A 413 12.91 7.77 0.42
C ILE A 413 11.53 7.36 0.93
N LEU A 414 11.26 7.72 2.18
CA LEU A 414 9.94 7.76 2.79
C LEU A 414 9.59 9.22 3.06
N SER A 415 8.47 9.72 2.54
CA SER A 415 8.05 11.09 2.82
C SER A 415 6.58 11.22 3.14
N ILE A 416 6.28 11.98 4.20
CA ILE A 416 4.96 12.53 4.45
C ILE A 416 5.08 14.05 4.44
N GLY A 417 4.48 14.68 3.43
CA GLY A 417 4.42 16.15 3.29
C GLY A 417 3.10 16.73 3.76
N ALA A 418 3.01 18.06 3.83
CA ALA A 418 1.70 18.72 3.86
C ALA A 418 1.02 18.53 2.50
N ASP A 419 -0.28 18.31 2.51
CA ASP A 419 -1.08 18.29 1.29
C ASP A 419 -1.17 19.69 0.64
N GLU A 420 -1.58 19.77 -0.62
CA GLU A 420 -1.78 21.05 -1.32
C GLU A 420 -3.24 21.51 -1.27
N GLY A 421 -4.15 20.70 -0.73
CA GLY A 421 -5.57 20.99 -0.60
C GLY A 421 -5.92 22.04 0.46
N PRO A 422 -7.14 22.64 0.40
CA PRO A 422 -7.59 23.63 1.37
C PRO A 422 -7.82 23.07 2.78
N ASP A 423 -7.92 21.74 2.90
CA ASP A 423 -8.11 20.99 4.14
C ASP A 423 -6.83 20.86 4.98
N VAL A 424 -5.73 21.53 4.62
CA VAL A 424 -4.54 21.67 5.47
C VAL A 424 -4.66 22.77 6.52
N ILE A 425 -5.67 23.63 6.42
CA ILE A 425 -5.92 24.71 7.38
C ILE A 425 -7.08 24.28 8.30
N PRO A 426 -6.91 24.33 9.64
CA PRO A 426 -8.03 24.11 10.55
C PRO A 426 -9.16 25.10 10.29
N GLN A 427 -10.37 24.61 10.08
CA GLN A 427 -11.54 25.44 9.77
C GLN A 427 -12.34 25.80 11.03
N ASP A 428 -12.31 24.92 12.05
CA ASP A 428 -13.05 25.06 13.30
C ASP A 428 -12.42 24.23 14.44
N ALA A 429 -12.96 24.35 15.64
CA ALA A 429 -12.50 23.57 16.80
C ALA A 429 -12.64 22.05 16.62
N ALA A 430 -13.61 21.58 15.81
CA ALA A 430 -13.79 20.17 15.54
C ALA A 430 -12.66 19.61 14.64
N SER A 431 -12.21 20.38 13.65
CA SER A 431 -11.08 20.04 12.79
C SER A 431 -9.76 19.93 13.57
N ILE A 432 -9.59 20.76 14.60
CA ILE A 432 -8.45 20.68 15.53
C ILE A 432 -8.58 19.44 16.43
N ALA A 433 -9.76 19.21 16.99
CA ALA A 433 -10.00 18.05 17.87
C ALA A 433 -9.90 16.71 17.14
N ALA A 434 -10.23 16.67 15.84
CA ALA A 434 -10.12 15.50 14.98
C ALA A 434 -8.72 15.32 14.37
N PHE A 435 -7.82 16.31 14.52
CA PHE A 435 -6.48 16.24 13.96
C PHE A 435 -5.73 15.03 14.52
N LYS A 436 -5.14 14.27 13.61
CA LYS A 436 -4.30 13.12 13.94
C LYS A 436 -2.91 13.35 13.34
N PRO A 437 -1.84 13.28 14.14
CA PRO A 437 -0.49 13.29 13.61
C PRO A 437 -0.30 12.17 12.60
N SER A 438 0.46 12.45 11.53
CA SER A 438 0.88 11.41 10.60
C SER A 438 1.82 10.41 11.26
N SER A 439 1.95 9.22 10.68
CA SER A 439 2.79 8.16 11.23
C SER A 439 3.66 7.47 10.18
N ILE A 440 4.91 7.20 10.51
CA ILE A 440 5.74 6.21 9.82
C ILE A 440 6.09 5.11 10.82
N VAL A 441 5.83 3.86 10.46
CA VAL A 441 6.18 2.69 11.28
C VAL A 441 7.10 1.78 10.48
N ILE A 442 8.25 1.43 11.05
CA ILE A 442 9.23 0.52 10.47
C ILE A 442 9.55 -0.55 11.53
N GLY A 443 9.03 -1.76 11.36
CA GLY A 443 9.21 -2.83 12.34
C GLY A 443 8.31 -4.01 12.04
N ASN A 444 8.38 -5.10 12.80
CA ASN A 444 7.66 -6.32 12.47
C ASN A 444 6.25 -6.34 13.10
N ARG A 445 5.19 -6.10 12.31
CA ARG A 445 3.80 -6.35 12.76
C ARG A 445 3.53 -7.82 12.71
N ASN A 446 2.90 -8.35 13.74
CA ASN A 446 2.59 -9.77 13.71
C ASN A 446 1.33 -10.13 12.93
N GLY A 447 1.24 -11.40 12.54
CA GLY A 447 0.16 -11.98 11.74
C GLY A 447 -1.24 -11.96 12.37
N LEU A 448 -1.41 -11.37 13.56
CA LEU A 448 -2.73 -11.19 14.20
C LEU A 448 -3.24 -9.74 14.10
N GLY A 449 -2.44 -8.79 13.58
CA GLY A 449 -2.86 -7.41 13.30
C GLY A 449 -1.98 -6.31 13.90
N ALA A 450 -2.32 -5.05 13.62
CA ALA A 450 -1.48 -3.87 13.84
C ALA A 450 -1.15 -3.53 15.31
N THR A 451 -1.90 -4.03 16.29
CA THR A 451 -1.67 -3.69 17.71
C THR A 451 -0.61 -4.55 18.39
N VAL A 452 -0.16 -5.63 17.74
CA VAL A 452 0.77 -6.57 18.35
C VAL A 452 2.01 -6.67 17.44
N TYR A 453 3.10 -6.05 17.88
CA TYR A 453 4.38 -6.09 17.18
C TYR A 453 5.15 -7.32 17.62
N ASP A 454 5.83 -7.96 16.68
CA ASP A 454 6.89 -8.90 16.99
C ASP A 454 8.15 -8.09 17.32
N ALA A 455 8.86 -8.50 18.38
CA ALA A 455 10.07 -7.79 18.78
C ALA A 455 11.25 -8.10 17.84
N SER A 456 11.16 -9.14 17.01
CA SER A 456 12.17 -9.58 16.04
C SER A 456 12.08 -8.80 14.72
N ALA A 457 12.86 -7.72 14.61
CA ALA A 457 13.06 -7.02 13.34
C ALA A 457 14.53 -6.63 13.19
N ARG A 458 15.09 -6.91 12.01
CA ARG A 458 16.36 -6.36 11.53
C ARG A 458 16.04 -5.20 10.61
N ILE A 459 16.56 -4.03 10.91
CA ILE A 459 16.25 -2.80 10.18
C ILE A 459 17.56 -2.15 9.74
N GLU A 460 17.73 -2.01 8.43
CA GLU A 460 18.85 -1.29 7.82
C GLU A 460 18.33 -0.03 7.12
N ILE A 461 18.76 1.13 7.61
CA ILE A 461 18.58 2.42 6.95
C ILE A 461 19.89 2.76 6.24
N GLY A 462 19.91 2.53 4.93
CA GLY A 462 21.09 2.64 4.09
C GLY A 462 21.57 4.08 3.88
N ARG A 463 22.77 4.18 3.31
CA ARG A 463 23.43 5.46 3.05
C ARG A 463 22.56 6.44 2.28
N ASP A 464 22.58 7.71 2.68
CA ASP A 464 21.84 8.81 2.05
C ASP A 464 20.31 8.60 1.96
N ALA A 465 19.76 7.58 2.64
CA ALA A 465 18.33 7.39 2.74
C ALA A 465 17.65 8.57 3.45
N LEU A 466 16.40 8.83 3.10
CA LEU A 466 15.63 9.96 3.63
C LEU A 466 14.30 9.50 4.19
N ILE A 467 14.09 9.73 5.49
CA ILE A 467 12.78 9.69 6.13
C ILE A 467 12.39 11.13 6.44
N ARG A 468 11.43 11.71 5.71
CA ARG A 468 10.98 13.08 5.88
C ARG A 468 9.50 13.11 6.26
N ALA A 469 9.19 13.39 7.51
CA ALA A 469 7.82 13.50 8.00
C ALA A 469 7.70 14.56 9.11
N PRO A 470 7.70 15.86 8.74
CA PRO A 470 7.57 16.97 9.69
C PRO A 470 6.32 16.84 10.57
N GLY A 471 6.48 16.91 11.89
CA GLY A 471 5.37 16.82 12.84
C GLY A 471 4.70 15.43 12.93
N ALA A 472 5.24 14.42 12.26
CA ALA A 472 4.75 13.05 12.31
C ALA A 472 5.44 12.24 13.42
N THR A 473 4.79 11.17 13.86
CA THR A 473 5.42 10.16 14.71
C THR A 473 6.16 9.14 13.84
N VAL A 474 7.46 8.94 14.07
CA VAL A 474 8.26 7.92 13.38
C VAL A 474 8.70 6.87 14.40
N GLU A 475 8.20 5.65 14.24
CA GLU A 475 8.52 4.49 15.08
C GLU A 475 9.41 3.51 14.30
N ILE A 476 10.56 3.17 14.86
CA ILE A 476 11.55 2.28 14.23
C ILE A 476 11.95 1.19 15.24
N GLY A 477 11.78 -0.07 14.86
CA GLY A 477 12.10 -1.24 15.69
C GLY A 477 10.87 -1.84 16.37
N ALA A 478 11.09 -2.41 17.55
CA ALA A 478 10.02 -2.93 18.39
C ALA A 478 9.38 -1.80 19.22
N ARG A 479 8.07 -1.87 19.42
CA ARG A 479 7.35 -0.94 20.28
C ARG A 479 7.92 -0.95 21.71
N ALA A 480 8.08 0.22 22.31
CA ALA A 480 8.61 0.35 23.67
C ALA A 480 7.83 -0.53 24.66
N GLY A 481 8.56 -1.32 25.47
CA GLY A 481 7.97 -2.24 26.46
C GLY A 481 7.65 -3.65 25.95
N ALA A 482 7.90 -3.96 24.67
CA ALA A 482 7.83 -5.33 24.18
C ALA A 482 8.99 -6.17 24.76
N ALA A 483 8.67 -7.19 25.54
CA ALA A 483 9.63 -8.16 26.07
C ALA A 483 9.30 -9.56 25.55
N GLY A 484 10.33 -10.32 25.13
CA GLY A 484 10.27 -11.77 25.03
C GLY A 484 9.50 -12.37 23.85
N ALA A 485 9.93 -12.12 22.62
CA ALA A 485 9.67 -13.06 21.52
C ALA A 485 10.99 -13.74 21.15
N SER A 486 11.00 -15.08 21.14
CA SER A 486 12.06 -15.81 20.46
C SER A 486 11.96 -15.50 18.97
N ASP A 487 13.10 -15.41 18.29
CA ASP A 487 13.19 -15.33 16.84
C ASP A 487 12.67 -16.64 16.21
N GLN A 488 11.34 -16.80 16.17
CA GLN A 488 10.68 -17.95 15.57
C GLN A 488 10.83 -17.98 14.04
N GLN A 489 11.31 -16.88 13.43
CA GLN A 489 11.51 -16.76 11.98
C GLN A 489 12.96 -17.04 11.55
N GLY A 490 13.87 -17.30 12.50
CA GLY A 490 15.25 -17.70 12.23
C GLY A 490 16.16 -16.59 11.67
N GLN A 491 15.78 -15.32 11.81
CA GLN A 491 16.50 -14.19 11.25
C GLN A 491 17.54 -13.54 12.21
N GLY A 492 17.67 -14.02 13.43
CA GLY A 492 18.61 -13.56 14.45
C GLY A 492 18.08 -12.47 15.37
N ASN A 493 18.99 -11.83 16.11
CA ASN A 493 18.65 -10.79 17.09
C ASN A 493 18.19 -9.50 16.41
N SER A 494 17.14 -8.90 16.97
CA SER A 494 16.62 -7.60 16.56
C SER A 494 17.71 -6.53 16.63
N HIS A 495 17.83 -5.70 15.60
CA HIS A 495 18.74 -4.56 15.59
C HIS A 495 18.29 -3.50 14.59
N VAL A 496 18.73 -2.27 14.84
CA VAL A 496 18.53 -1.12 13.95
C VAL A 496 19.89 -0.55 13.61
N VAL A 497 20.21 -0.49 12.32
CA VAL A 497 21.43 0.12 11.78
C VAL A 497 21.05 1.32 10.93
N VAL A 498 21.67 2.45 11.20
CA VAL A 498 21.52 3.69 10.43
C VAL A 498 22.89 4.06 9.86
N ASP A 499 23.02 3.98 8.55
CA ASP A 499 24.27 4.26 7.85
C ASP A 499 24.52 5.78 7.71
N SER A 500 25.76 6.12 7.42
CA SER A 500 26.25 7.46 7.10
C SER A 500 25.35 8.19 6.08
N GLY A 501 25.14 9.50 6.30
CA GLY A 501 24.35 10.33 5.38
C GLY A 501 22.84 10.09 5.40
N ALA A 502 22.35 9.04 6.05
CA ALA A 502 20.92 8.86 6.28
C ALA A 502 20.35 10.01 7.12
N VAL A 503 19.16 10.49 6.73
CA VAL A 503 18.49 11.61 7.40
C VAL A 503 17.08 11.21 7.82
N ILE A 504 16.80 11.37 9.11
CA ILE A 504 15.47 11.28 9.69
C ILE A 504 15.06 12.71 10.08
N ASP A 505 14.18 13.31 9.28
CA ASP A 505 13.67 14.66 9.47
C ASP A 505 12.21 14.62 9.89
N VAL A 506 12.01 14.77 11.20
CA VAL A 506 10.70 14.87 11.85
C VAL A 506 10.46 16.28 12.41
N ALA A 507 11.30 17.25 12.06
CA ALA A 507 11.24 18.59 12.63
C ALA A 507 9.95 19.31 12.20
N GLY A 508 9.17 19.76 13.18
CA GLY A 508 7.83 20.31 13.05
C GLY A 508 7.01 19.93 14.26
#